data_AF-A0A655FL71-F1
#
_entry.id   AF-A0A655FL71-F1
#
_cell.length_a   1.000
_cell.length_b   1.000
_cell.length_c   1.000
_cell.angle_alpha   90.00
_cell.angle_beta   90.00
_cell.angle_gamma   90.00
#
_symmetry.space_group_name_H-M   'P 1'
#
loop_
_entity.id
_entity.type
_entity.pdbx_description
1 polymer ?
#
loop_
_entity_poly.entity_id
_entity_poly.type
_entity_poly.pdbx_seq_one_letter_code
_entity_poly.pdbx_strand_id
1 'polypeptide(L)' 'MVLPDGKVSPYHAVIVNTGESFMITDLRSVNGVYVRGRRIATTATLNDGDHIRIGDHELTFEVIPHESGR' A
#
# COMPACT_ATOMS: atom_id res chain seq x y z
N MET A 1 2.58 -1.68 -9.76
CA MET A 1 3.97 -1.22 -9.67
C MET A 1 4.84 -2.40 -9.27
N VAL A 2 5.83 -2.75 -10.09
CA VAL A 2 6.75 -3.86 -9.82
C VAL A 2 8.03 -3.25 -9.26
N LEU A 3 8.42 -3.63 -8.05
CA LEU A 3 9.66 -3.20 -7.41
C LEU A 3 10.75 -4.26 -7.69
N PRO A 4 11.91 -3.90 -8.28
CA PRO A 4 12.98 -4.84 -8.56
C PRO A 4 13.88 -4.97 -7.33
N ASP A 5 13.51 -5.80 -6.35
CA ASP A 5 14.39 -6.21 -5.26
C ASP A 5 14.06 -7.65 -4.83
N GLY A 6 15.09 -8.47 -4.58
CA GLY A 6 15.01 -9.89 -4.25
C GLY A 6 14.34 -10.21 -2.90
N LYS A 7 13.89 -9.18 -2.17
CA LYS A 7 13.11 -9.29 -0.92
C LYS A 7 11.61 -9.06 -1.10
N VAL A 8 11.15 -8.74 -2.32
CA VAL A 8 9.74 -8.49 -2.63
C VAL A 8 9.17 -9.74 -3.28
N SER A 9 8.21 -10.41 -2.63
CA SER A 9 7.43 -11.47 -3.29
C SER A 9 6.75 -10.89 -4.55
N PRO A 10 6.58 -11.65 -5.65
CA PRO A 10 5.98 -11.15 -6.90
C PRO A 10 4.65 -10.42 -6.70
N TYR A 11 3.94 -10.75 -5.63
CA TYR A 11 2.77 -10.06 -5.11
C TYR A 11 2.94 -9.84 -3.59
N HIS A 12 3.49 -8.70 -3.16
CA HIS A 12 3.74 -8.41 -1.74
C HIS A 12 2.51 -7.83 -1.05
N ALA A 13 1.85 -6.88 -1.72
CA ALA A 13 0.63 -6.25 -1.24
C ALA A 13 -0.26 -5.86 -2.41
N VAL A 14 -1.56 -5.76 -2.16
CA VAL A 14 -2.54 -5.22 -3.11
C VAL A 14 -3.27 -4.05 -2.50
N ILE A 15 -3.44 -2.97 -3.27
CA ILE A 15 -4.31 -1.84 -2.92
C ILE A 15 -5.59 -1.96 -3.74
N VAL A 16 -6.74 -1.86 -3.08
CA VAL A 16 -8.07 -1.90 -3.68
C VAL A 16 -8.79 -0.59 -3.37
N ASN A 17 -9.35 0.05 -4.39
CA ASN A 17 -10.31 1.14 -4.23
C ASN A 17 -11.72 0.54 -4.18
N THR A 18 -12.42 0.70 -3.06
CA THR A 18 -13.80 0.20 -2.90
C THR A 18 -14.86 1.21 -3.37
N GLY A 19 -14.45 2.39 -3.83
CA GLY A 19 -15.31 3.54 -4.11
C GLY A 19 -15.50 4.45 -2.88
N GLU A 20 -15.50 3.87 -1.68
CA GLU A 20 -15.63 4.61 -0.41
C GLU A 20 -14.29 4.81 0.30
N SER A 21 -13.35 3.87 0.10
CA SER A 21 -12.04 3.89 0.75
C SER A 21 -10.99 3.14 -0.06
N PHE A 22 -9.72 3.39 0.28
CA PHE A 22 -8.61 2.58 -0.19
C PHE A 22 -8.21 1.58 0.89
N MET A 23 -7.97 0.34 0.50
CA MET A 23 -7.53 -0.71 1.41
C MET A 23 -6.27 -1.37 0.88
N ILE A 24 -5.27 -1.57 1.75
CA ILE A 24 -4.07 -2.35 1.44
C ILE A 24 -4.12 -3.69 2.16
N THR A 25 -3.83 -4.77 1.43
CA THR A 25 -3.76 -6.14 1.96
C THR A 25 -2.36 -6.71 1.74
N ASP A 26 -1.73 -7.21 2.80
CA ASP A 26 -0.48 -7.96 2.77
C ASP A 26 -0.75 -9.39 2.28
N LEU A 27 -0.04 -9.80 1.23
CA LEU A 27 -0.22 -11.10 0.57
C LEU A 27 0.74 -12.16 1.13
N ARG A 28 0.79 -12.25 2.46
CA ARG A 28 1.71 -13.14 3.20
C ARG A 28 3.17 -12.87 2.85
N SER A 29 3.54 -11.60 2.72
CA SER A 29 4.92 -11.22 2.48
C SER A 29 5.83 -11.60 3.65
N VAL A 30 7.10 -11.89 3.34
CA VAL A 30 8.09 -12.30 4.36
C VAL A 30 8.33 -11.18 5.37
N ASN A 31 8.49 -9.94 4.88
CA ASN A 31 8.82 -8.79 5.71
C ASN A 31 7.57 -8.06 6.26
N GLY A 32 6.38 -8.43 5.79
CA GLY A 32 5.14 -7.75 6.13
C GLY A 32 4.96 -6.41 5.43
N VAL A 33 3.79 -5.80 5.69
CA VAL A 33 3.45 -4.42 5.31
C VAL A 33 3.23 -3.60 6.58
N TYR A 34 3.71 -2.36 6.58
CA TYR A 34 3.50 -1.42 7.67
C TYR A 34 2.77 -0.20 7.14
N VAL A 35 1.78 0.28 7.88
CA VAL A 35 1.05 1.52 7.59
C VAL A 35 1.18 2.42 8.81
N ARG A 36 1.61 3.67 8.62
CA ARG A 36 1.88 4.63 9.70
C ARG A 36 2.82 4.04 10.77
N GLY A 37 3.87 3.36 10.32
CA GLY A 37 4.86 2.70 11.19
C GLY A 37 4.39 1.44 11.91
N ARG A 38 3.14 0.99 11.74
CA ARG A 38 2.58 -0.19 12.41
C ARG A 38 2.41 -1.34 11.43
N ARG A 39 2.90 -2.53 11.79
CA ARG A 39 2.69 -3.74 10.97
C ARG A 39 1.20 -4.07 10.94
N ILE A 40 0.65 -4.23 9.74
CA ILE A 40 -0.76 -4.61 9.57
C ILE A 40 -0.90 -6.13 9.79
N ALA A 41 -2.05 -6.58 10.28
CA ALA A 41 -2.29 -8.01 10.50
C ALA A 41 -2.51 -8.74 9.16
N THR A 42 -3.41 -8.20 8.34
CA THR A 42 -3.69 -8.68 6.98
C THR A 42 -4.06 -7.51 6.08
N THR A 43 -4.98 -6.66 6.55
CA THR A 43 -5.52 -5.55 5.77
C THR A 43 -5.61 -4.29 6.62
N ALA A 44 -5.44 -3.12 5.99
CA ALA A 44 -5.66 -1.81 6.61
C ALA A 44 -6.27 -0.82 5.62
N THR A 45 -7.05 0.14 6.13
CA THR A 45 -7.51 1.30 5.37
C THR A 45 -6.35 2.28 5.16
N LEU A 46 -6.25 2.84 3.96
CA LEU A 46 -5.34 3.90 3.59
C LEU A 46 -6.08 5.22 3.44
N ASN A 47 -5.49 6.28 3.97
CA ASN A 47 -5.90 7.65 3.78
C ASN A 47 -4.82 8.41 3.02
N ASP A 48 -5.21 9.47 2.33
CA ASP A 48 -4.27 10.36 1.66
C ASP A 48 -3.17 10.84 2.63
N GLY A 49 -1.91 10.78 2.18
CA GLY A 49 -0.72 11.07 2.95
C GLY A 49 -0.21 9.92 3.84
N ASP A 50 -0.88 8.77 3.91
CA ASP A 50 -0.41 7.66 4.76
C ASP A 50 0.94 7.11 4.27
N HIS A 51 1.88 6.96 5.22
CA HIS A 51 3.16 6.30 4.96
C HIS A 51 3.01 4.78 5.01
N ILE A 52 3.54 4.10 4.00
CA ILE A 52 3.51 2.66 3.83
C ILE A 52 4.94 2.15 3.70
N ARG A 53 5.33 1.18 4.52
CA ARG A 53 6.60 0.45 4.35
C ARG A 53 6.37 -0.97 3.85
N ILE A 54 7.07 -1.32 2.79
CA ILE A 54 7.06 -2.65 2.14
C ILE A 54 8.52 -3.13 2.05
N GLY A 55 8.86 -4.14 2.86
CA GLY A 55 10.27 -4.54 3.02
C GLY A 55 11.11 -3.37 3.56
N ASP A 56 12.12 -2.98 2.79
CA ASP A 56 13.03 -1.87 3.09
C ASP A 56 12.63 -0.55 2.38
N HIS A 57 11.49 -0.52 1.68
CA HIS A 57 11.02 0.64 0.93
C HIS A 57 9.92 1.41 1.69
N GLU A 58 10.09 2.72 1.83
CA GLU A 58 9.08 3.66 2.34
C GLU A 58 8.36 4.35 1.16
N LEU A 59 7.04 4.40 1.22
CA LEU A 59 6.15 4.95 0.21
C LEU A 59 5.15 5.90 0.89
N THR A 60 4.71 6.94 0.18
CA THR A 60 3.57 7.78 0.60
C THR A 60 2.39 7.48 -0.30
N PHE A 61 1.23 7.24 0.29
CA PHE A 61 -0.01 7.06 -0.45
C PHE A 61 -0.63 8.42 -0.76
N GLU A 62 -0.76 8.77 -2.03
CA GLU A 62 -1.37 10.03 -2.47
C GLU A 62 -2.60 9.74 -3.33
N VAL A 63 -3.73 10.36 -2.99
CA VAL A 63 -4.97 10.31 -3.76
C VAL A 63 -5.00 11.54 -4.65
N ILE A 64 -4.70 11.37 -5.93
CA ILE A 64 -4.80 12.44 -6.91
C ILE A 64 -6.27 12.51 -7.38
N PRO A 65 -7.01 13.60 -7.10
CA PRO A 65 -8.34 13.78 -7.66
C PRO A 65 -8.20 13.84 -9.18
N HIS A 66 -8.95 12.99 -9.89
CA HIS A 66 -9.08 13.17 -11.32
C HIS A 66 -10.05 14.33 -11.53
N GLU A 67 -9.53 15.53 -11.80
CA GLU A 67 -10.34 16.63 -12.27
C GLU A 67 -10.93 16.24 -13.63
N SER A 68 -12.20 15.82 -13.63
CA SER A 68 -12.99 15.77 -14.85
C SER A 68 -13.13 17.20 -15.34
N GLY A 69 -12.25 17.58 -16.27
CA GLY A 69 -12.30 18.86 -16.94
C GLY A 69 -13.71 19.16 -17.45
N ARG A 70 -14.13 20.40 -17.21
CA ARG A 70 -15.39 21.00 -17.66
C ARG A 70 -15.58 20.89 -19.18
#